data_AF-A0A1V5DWR9-F1
#
_entry.id   AF-A0A1V5DWR9-F1
#
_cell.length_a   1.000
_cell.length_b   1.000
_cell.length_c   1.000
_cell.angle_alpha   90.00
_cell.angle_beta   90.00
_cell.angle_gamma   90.00
#
_symmetry.space_group_name_H-M   'P 1'
#
loop_
_entity.id
_entity.type
_entity.pdbx_description
1 polymer ?
#
loop_
_entity_poly.entity_id
_entity_poly.type
_entity_poly.pdbx_seq_one_letter_code
_entity_poly.pdbx_strand_id
1 'polypeptide(L)'
;MSYYRTPAGVEIDFIIETAKRRPGSDPRVVAVEVKRAERWDRAWEKALLSLSASAGVKVERMIGVYCGTRAYRFGDVQVWPVADFVKALYGGDVF
;
A
#
# COMPACT_ATOMS: atom_id res chain seq x y z
N MET A 1 10.91 -14.20 8.98
CA MET A 1 10.43 -12.84 8.66
C MET A 1 10.21 -12.82 7.16
N SER A 2 8.96 -12.74 6.70
CA SER A 2 8.60 -12.80 5.28
C SER A 2 8.26 -11.40 4.81
N TYR A 3 8.95 -10.91 3.78
CA TYR A 3 8.69 -9.60 3.16
C TYR A 3 8.53 -9.82 1.66
N TYR A 4 7.61 -9.07 1.04
CA TYR A 4 7.42 -9.12 -0.41
C TYR A 4 8.43 -8.17 -1.06
N ARG A 5 9.40 -8.73 -1.80
CA ARG A 5 10.25 -7.95 -2.70
C ARG A 5 9.65 -7.91 -4.09
N THR A 6 9.58 -6.72 -4.66
CA THR A 6 9.37 -6.59 -6.11
C THR A 6 10.60 -7.13 -6.86
N PRO A 7 10.47 -7.54 -8.13
CA PRO A 7 11.62 -7.94 -8.96
C PRO A 7 12.71 -6.86 -9.05
N ALA A 8 12.36 -5.59 -8.82
CA ALA A 8 13.28 -4.45 -8.74
C ALA A 8 13.96 -4.29 -7.36
N GLY A 9 13.75 -5.22 -6.43
CA GLY A 9 14.35 -5.20 -5.10
C GLY A 9 13.74 -4.20 -4.11
N VAL A 10 12.61 -3.58 -4.46
CA VAL A 10 11.94 -2.61 -3.59
C VAL A 10 11.05 -3.35 -2.58
N GLU A 11 11.21 -3.01 -1.32
CA GLU A 11 10.45 -3.54 -0.19
C GLU A 11 9.19 -2.68 0.03
N ILE A 12 8.07 -3.35 0.30
CA ILE A 12 6.82 -2.72 0.76
C ILE A 12 6.47 -3.39 2.08
N ASP A 13 6.14 -2.58 3.09
CA ASP A 13 5.93 -3.06 4.46
C ASP A 13 4.83 -4.13 4.56
N PHE A 14 3.69 -3.94 3.89
CA PHE A 14 2.61 -4.93 3.82
C PHE A 14 2.01 -5.07 2.42
N ILE A 15 1.73 -6.32 2.06
CA ILE A 15 0.92 -6.69 0.90
C ILE A 15 -0.23 -7.56 1.40
N ILE A 16 -1.45 -7.17 1.07
CA ILE A 16 -2.66 -7.88 1.49
C ILE A 16 -3.36 -8.37 0.23
N GLU A 17 -3.41 -9.69 0.06
CA GLU A 17 -4.05 -10.32 -1.09
C GLU A 17 -5.58 -10.27 -0.93
N THR A 18 -6.24 -9.57 -1.86
CA THR A 18 -7.71 -9.48 -1.93
C THR A 18 -8.29 -10.51 -2.90
N ALA A 19 -7.49 -10.98 -3.86
CA ALA A 19 -7.85 -12.11 -4.71
C ALA A 19 -6.62 -12.92 -5.14
N LYS A 20 -6.70 -14.24 -4.96
CA LYS A 20 -5.71 -15.22 -5.42
C LYS A 20 -5.56 -15.20 -6.94
N ARG A 21 -4.35 -15.53 -7.40
CA ARG A 21 -4.09 -15.84 -8.82
C ARG A 21 -5.01 -16.96 -9.30
N ARG A 22 -5.55 -16.79 -10.51
CA ARG A 22 -6.33 -17.81 -11.23
C ARG A 22 -5.80 -17.91 -12.67
N PRO A 23 -6.06 -19.01 -13.39
CA PRO A 23 -5.74 -19.08 -14.82
C PRO A 23 -6.34 -17.89 -15.57
N GLY A 24 -5.50 -17.12 -16.26
CA GLY A 24 -5.90 -15.94 -17.02
C GLY A 24 -6.10 -14.65 -16.21
N SER A 25 -5.82 -14.62 -14.90
CA SER A 25 -5.89 -13.38 -14.11
C SER A 25 -4.77 -13.25 -13.09
N ASP A 26 -4.16 -12.07 -13.05
CA ASP A 26 -3.20 -11.70 -12.01
C ASP A 26 -3.86 -11.66 -10.62
N PRO A 27 -3.12 -11.99 -9.55
CA PRO A 27 -3.57 -11.78 -8.18
C PRO A 27 -3.81 -10.29 -7.94
N ARG A 28 -4.72 -9.99 -7.01
CA ARG A 28 -5.05 -8.62 -6.63
C ARG A 28 -4.65 -8.34 -5.20
N VAL A 29 -4.07 -7.17 -4.99
CA VAL A 29 -3.51 -6.80 -3.70
C VAL A 29 -3.80 -5.36 -3.31
N VAL A 30 -3.81 -5.11 -2.01
CA VAL A 30 -3.62 -3.80 -1.41
C VAL A 30 -2.20 -3.71 -0.89
N ALA A 31 -1.50 -2.63 -1.25
CA ALA A 31 -0.13 -2.38 -0.83
C ALA A 31 -0.09 -1.24 0.20
N VAL A 32 0.59 -1.47 1.32
CA VAL A 32 0.65 -0.52 2.44
C VAL A 32 2.09 -0.27 2.84
N GLU A 33 2.45 1.00 2.95
CA GLU A 33 3.73 1.48 3.48
C GLU A 33 3.47 2.24 4.78
N VAL A 34 4.25 1.98 5.83
CA VAL A 34 4.06 2.57 7.16
C VAL A 34 5.33 3.31 7.57
N LYS A 35 5.19 4.58 8.00
CA LYS A 35 6.32 5.40 8.44
C LYS A 35 6.02 6.06 9.77
N ARG A 36 6.94 5.89 10.72
CA ARG A 36 6.93 6.62 12.00
C ARG A 36 7.43 8.05 11.78
N ALA A 37 6.58 8.89 11.20
CA ALA A 37 6.88 10.29 10.91
C ALA A 37 5.61 11.16 11.00
N GLU A 38 5.77 12.41 11.45
CA GLU A 38 4.71 13.41 11.58
C GLU A 38 4.33 14.06 10.24
N ARG A 39 5.21 13.96 9.25
CA ARG A 39 5.00 14.46 7.89
C ARG A 39 5.27 13.34 6.91
N TRP A 40 4.46 13.28 5.86
CA TRP A 40 4.66 12.34 4.77
C TRP A 40 5.66 12.90 3.76
N ASP A 41 6.73 12.15 3.50
CA ASP A 41 7.65 12.42 2.39
C ASP A 41 7.16 11.68 1.14
N ARG A 42 6.94 12.42 0.06
CA ARG A 42 6.51 11.88 -1.25
C ARG A 42 7.48 10.85 -1.81
N ALA A 43 8.76 10.88 -1.41
CA ALA A 43 9.74 9.88 -1.83
C ALA A 43 9.37 8.44 -1.39
N TRP A 44 8.62 8.29 -0.29
CA TRP A 44 8.19 6.98 0.22
C TRP A 44 7.13 6.30 -0.66
N GLU A 45 6.49 7.04 -1.56
CA GLU A 45 5.48 6.50 -2.48
C GLU A 45 6.11 5.69 -3.62
N LYS A 46 7.41 5.88 -3.88
CA LYS A 46 8.11 5.28 -5.01
C LYS A 46 7.98 3.75 -5.04
N ALA A 47 8.00 3.11 -3.87
CA ALA A 47 7.84 1.67 -3.76
C ALA A 47 6.46 1.20 -4.22
N LEU A 48 5.41 1.85 -3.71
CA LEU A 48 4.02 1.57 -4.06
C LEU A 48 3.78 1.76 -5.56
N LEU A 49 4.24 2.90 -6.10
CA LEU A 49 4.11 3.23 -7.53
C LEU A 49 4.88 2.27 -8.43
N SER A 50 6.07 1.84 -8.00
CA SER A 50 6.85 0.84 -8.73
C SER A 50 6.16 -0.52 -8.77
N LEU A 51 5.51 -0.93 -7.67
CA LEU A 51 4.74 -2.17 -7.64
C LEU A 51 3.51 -2.07 -8.55
N SER A 52 2.76 -0.97 -8.51
CA SER A 52 1.56 -0.81 -9.35
C SER A 52 1.88 -0.77 -10.84
N ALA A 53 3.09 -0.32 -11.21
CA ALA A 53 3.58 -0.35 -12.58
C ALA A 53 4.15 -1.71 -13.02
N SER A 54 4.31 -2.67 -12.10
CA SER A 54 4.86 -3.98 -12.39
C SER A 54 3.80 -4.92 -12.94
N ALA A 55 4.17 -5.78 -13.90
CA ALA A 55 3.28 -6.84 -14.40
C ALA A 55 3.19 -8.02 -13.43
N GLY A 56 2.10 -8.82 -13.53
CA GLY A 56 1.94 -10.07 -12.77
C GLY A 56 1.25 -9.92 -11.42
N VAL A 57 0.84 -8.70 -11.06
CA VAL A 57 0.00 -8.37 -9.91
C VAL A 57 -0.82 -7.13 -10.23
N LYS A 58 -2.09 -7.10 -9.81
CA LYS A 58 -2.93 -5.91 -9.89
C LYS A 58 -3.00 -5.26 -8.50
N VAL A 59 -2.43 -4.06 -8.37
CA VAL A 59 -2.55 -3.28 -7.13
C VAL A 59 -3.88 -2.50 -7.15
N GLU A 60 -4.81 -2.88 -6.27
CA GLU A 60 -6.13 -2.24 -6.19
C GLU A 60 -6.09 -0.95 -5.37
N ARG A 61 -5.26 -0.90 -4.31
CA ARG A 61 -5.05 0.30 -3.49
C ARG A 61 -3.59 0.42 -3.07
N MET A 62 -3.11 1.66 -3.03
CA MET A 62 -1.79 2.04 -2.50
C MET A 62 -2.01 2.97 -1.31
N ILE A 63 -1.55 2.54 -0.14
CA ILE A 63 -1.82 3.22 1.13
C ILE A 63 -0.50 3.57 1.81
N GLY A 64 -0.32 4.84 2.17
CA GLY A 64 0.67 5.29 3.12
C GLY A 64 0.04 5.45 4.51
N VAL A 65 0.71 5.03 5.57
CA VAL A 65 0.26 5.22 6.95
C VAL A 65 1.35 5.95 7.73
N TYR A 66 0.98 6.99 8.46
CA TYR A 66 1.93 7.83 9.19
C TYR A 66 1.37 8.38 10.51
N CYS A 67 2.22 9.07 11.29
CA CYS A 67 1.87 9.57 12.62
C CYS A 67 1.27 10.99 12.63
N GLY A 68 1.22 11.69 11.50
CA GLY A 68 0.60 13.00 11.44
C GLY A 68 -0.93 12.94 11.54
N THR A 69 -1.57 14.10 11.39
CA THR A 69 -2.99 14.28 11.77
C THR A 69 -3.94 14.48 10.59
N ARG A 70 -3.45 14.44 9.36
CA ARG A 70 -4.25 14.74 8.17
C ARG A 70 -4.12 13.65 7.12
N ALA A 71 -5.26 13.27 6.54
CA ALA A 71 -5.27 12.41 5.36
C ALA A 71 -4.91 13.22 4.10
N TYR A 72 -4.17 12.58 3.20
CA TYR A 72 -3.81 13.13 1.89
C TYR A 72 -4.16 12.16 0.78
N ARG A 73 -4.32 12.69 -0.43
CA ARG A 73 -4.34 11.91 -1.66
C ARG A 73 -3.35 12.50 -2.65
N PHE A 74 -2.48 11.65 -3.14
CA PHE A 74 -1.34 11.99 -3.97
C PHE A 74 -1.35 11.12 -5.22
N GLY A 75 -2.06 11.58 -6.25
CA GLY A 75 -2.40 10.73 -7.38
C GLY A 75 -3.19 9.52 -6.89
N ASP A 76 -2.64 8.32 -7.13
CA ASP A 76 -3.28 7.07 -6.74
C ASP A 76 -2.97 6.63 -5.31
N VAL A 77 -1.97 7.24 -4.65
CA VAL A 77 -1.61 6.91 -3.26
C VAL A 77 -2.50 7.67 -2.28
N GLN A 78 -3.13 6.94 -1.35
CA GLN A 78 -3.86 7.52 -0.22
C GLN A 78 -2.99 7.46 1.02
N VAL A 79 -2.84 8.57 1.74
CA VAL A 79 -2.03 8.63 2.95
C VAL A 79 -2.94 8.93 4.15
N TRP A 80 -2.84 8.11 5.19
CA TRP A 80 -3.72 8.15 6.35
C TRP A 80 -2.94 8.31 7.65
N PRO A 81 -3.39 9.18 8.56
CA PRO A 81 -3.02 9.07 9.97
C PRO A 81 -3.27 7.65 10.48
N VAL A 82 -2.37 7.10 11.28
CA VAL A 82 -2.48 5.74 11.81
C VAL A 82 -3.81 5.52 12.55
N ALA A 83 -4.29 6.51 13.29
CA ALA A 83 -5.57 6.42 13.99
C ALA A 83 -6.76 6.26 13.05
N ASP A 84 -6.72 6.93 11.89
CA ASP A 84 -7.80 6.87 10.90
C ASP A 84 -7.69 5.60 10.05
N PHE A 85 -6.47 5.18 9.70
CA PHE A 85 -6.22 3.91 9.03
C PHE A 85 -6.75 2.73 9.84
N VAL A 86 -6.49 2.68 11.16
CA VAL A 86 -6.96 1.56 12.01
C VAL A 86 -8.49 1.53 12.08
N LYS A 87 -9.17 2.69 12.12
CA LYS A 87 -10.64 2.75 12.06
C LYS A 87 -11.17 2.25 10.72
N ALA A 88 -10.59 2.69 9.61
CA ALA A 88 -10.96 2.25 8.26
C ALA A 88 -10.71 0.74 8.09
N LEU A 89 -9.58 0.24 8.62
CA LEU A 89 -9.23 -1.17 8.61
C LEU A 89 -10.26 -2.01 9.37
N TYR A 90 -10.63 -1.58 10.58
CA TYR A 90 -11.65 -2.23 11.39
C TYR A 90 -13.04 -2.17 10.74
N GLY A 91 -13.36 -1.07 10.06
CA GLY A 91 -14.61 -0.88 9.32
C GLY A 91 -14.72 -1.68 8.02
N GLY A 92 -13.62 -2.27 7.54
CA GLY A 92 -13.57 -2.98 6.27
C GLY A 92 -13.31 -2.09 5.05
N ASP A 93 -13.05 -0.79 5.24
CA ASP A 93 -12.84 0.17 4.15
C ASP A 93 -11.46 0.04 3.47
N VAL A 94 -10.58 -0.80 4.01
CA VAL A 94 -9.25 -1.10 3.44
C VAL A 94 -9.30 -2.30 2.50
N PHE A 95 -10.29 -3.21 2.63
CA PHE A 95 -10.41 -4.46 1.86
C PHE A 95 -11.62 -4.49 0.93
#